data_AF-A0ABD0M6K1-F1
#
_entry.id   AF-A0ABD0M6K1-F1
#
_cell.length_a   1.000
_cell.length_b   1.000
_cell.length_c   1.000
_cell.angle_alpha   90.00
_cell.angle_beta   90.00
_cell.angle_gamma   90.00
#
_symmetry.space_group_name_H-M   'P 1'
#
loop_
_entity.id
_entity.type
_entity.pdbx_description
1 polymer ?
#
loop_
_entity_poly.entity_id
_entity_poly.type
_entity_poly.pdbx_seq_one_letter_code
_entity_poly.pdbx_strand_id
1 'polypeptide(L)'
;MLNSFADQIREISTGTPDSEEGYMKLVVSQYQTVERVVCISKKPIPASNLICLYGVHQRCLNNLVSRYDEGLIKDLYSYFQESWAMSIFHDRWSDFRDEIRELLVNSEADADQTGTLEDVVRQMVDEEVGLADEQRQKLMEKYKSMGCKRAVETRLLSFLSYNYYHLPMYAKPGMV
;
A
#
# COMPACT_ATOMS: atom_id res chain seq x y z
N MET A 1 28.74 13.36 -1.29
CA MET A 1 28.47 11.96 -1.66
C MET A 1 26.98 11.83 -1.87
N LEU A 2 26.56 11.81 -3.14
CA LEU A 2 25.17 11.72 -3.56
C LEU A 2 24.74 10.24 -3.44
N ASN A 3 23.96 9.89 -2.43
CA ASN A 3 23.38 8.54 -2.36
C ASN A 3 22.14 8.49 -3.26
N SER A 4 22.24 7.67 -4.30
CA SER A 4 21.23 7.31 -5.29
C SER A 4 20.10 6.46 -4.68
N PHE A 5 19.25 7.06 -3.82
CA PHE A 5 18.10 6.35 -3.22
C PHE A 5 16.84 6.33 -4.12
N ALA A 6 17.00 6.47 -5.44
CA ALA A 6 15.92 6.29 -6.40
C ALA A 6 16.13 4.98 -7.18
N ASP A 7 15.09 4.16 -7.23
CA ASP A 7 14.86 3.10 -8.22
C ASP A 7 15.74 1.83 -8.15
N GLN A 8 15.72 1.13 -7.02
CA GLN A 8 16.16 -0.27 -6.97
C GLN A 8 15.01 -1.20 -6.59
N ILE A 9 14.81 -2.24 -7.40
CA ILE A 9 13.96 -3.38 -7.07
C ILE A 9 14.45 -3.96 -5.74
N ARG A 10 13.55 -4.10 -4.77
CA ARG A 10 13.86 -4.65 -3.44
C ARG A 10 13.35 -6.07 -3.33
N GLU A 11 14.21 -6.95 -2.84
CA GLU A 11 13.84 -8.32 -2.50
C GLU A 11 13.75 -8.47 -0.98
N ILE A 12 12.62 -8.99 -0.51
CA ILE A 12 12.34 -9.22 0.91
C ILE A 12 12.04 -10.71 1.06
N SER A 13 12.79 -11.42 1.89
CA SER A 13 12.57 -12.86 2.08
C SER A 13 12.77 -13.32 3.52
N THR A 14 11.99 -14.31 3.92
CA THR A 14 12.10 -14.99 5.22
C THR A 14 12.00 -16.50 5.07
N GLY A 15 12.60 -17.21 6.01
CA GLY A 15 12.59 -18.68 6.05
C GLY A 15 13.51 -19.32 5.00
N THR A 16 13.38 -20.64 4.83
CA THR A 16 14.15 -21.43 3.85
C THR A 16 13.26 -22.52 3.24
N PRO A 17 13.51 -22.95 1.98
CA PRO A 17 12.62 -23.88 1.28
C PRO A 17 12.41 -25.22 2.01
N ASP A 18 13.42 -25.69 2.75
CA ASP A 18 13.39 -26.98 3.43
C ASP A 18 12.79 -26.93 4.85
N SER A 19 12.61 -25.72 5.39
CA SER A 19 12.08 -25.49 6.75
C SER A 19 10.60 -25.85 6.89
N GLU A 20 10.16 -26.08 8.12
CA GLU A 20 8.75 -26.36 8.44
C GLU A 20 7.88 -25.09 8.40
N GLU A 21 8.50 -23.93 8.56
CA GLU A 21 7.90 -22.60 8.42
C GLU A 21 7.69 -22.24 6.95
N GLY A 22 8.55 -22.74 6.07
CA GLY A 22 8.55 -22.47 4.64
C GLY A 22 9.42 -21.27 4.26
N TYR A 23 9.36 -20.92 2.98
CA TYR A 23 10.07 -19.78 2.39
C TYR A 23 9.07 -18.86 1.71
N MET A 24 9.13 -17.57 2.04
CA MET A 24 8.40 -16.53 1.33
C MET A 24 9.37 -15.47 0.85
N LYS A 25 9.16 -14.99 -0.37
CA LYS A 25 9.85 -13.85 -0.95
C LYS A 25 8.87 -12.91 -1.64
N LEU A 26 9.03 -11.62 -1.37
CA LEU A 26 8.38 -10.53 -2.06
C LEU A 26 9.41 -9.76 -2.87
N VAL A 27 9.06 -9.43 -4.11
CA VAL A 27 9.81 -8.48 -4.95
C VAL A 27 9.00 -7.20 -5.05
N VAL A 28 9.60 -6.10 -4.61
CA VAL A 28 9.02 -4.76 -4.64
C VAL A 28 9.69 -3.98 -5.77
N SER A 29 8.90 -3.41 -6.67
CA SER A 29 9.36 -2.66 -7.84
C SER A 29 10.01 -1.33 -7.45
N GLN A 30 10.59 -0.64 -8.44
CA GLN A 30 11.08 0.73 -8.27
C GLN A 30 10.00 1.71 -7.78
N TYR A 31 8.73 1.45 -8.14
CA TYR A 31 7.56 2.22 -7.69
C TYR A 31 7.06 1.82 -6.31
N GLN A 32 7.83 1.03 -5.55
CA GLN A 32 7.51 0.61 -4.19
C GLN A 32 6.24 -0.26 -4.09
N THR A 33 5.84 -0.91 -5.19
CA THR A 33 4.70 -1.83 -5.27
C THR A 33 5.17 -3.28 -5.35
N VAL A 34 4.41 -4.21 -4.77
CA VAL A 34 4.71 -5.65 -4.89
C VAL A 34 4.46 -6.13 -6.32
N GLU A 35 5.50 -6.65 -6.95
CA GLU A 35 5.47 -7.17 -8.33
C GLU A 35 5.53 -8.70 -8.37
N ARG A 36 6.12 -9.34 -7.34
CA ARG A 36 6.20 -10.79 -7.28
C ARG A 36 6.04 -11.29 -5.86
N VAL A 37 5.28 -12.38 -5.73
CA VAL A 37 5.13 -13.15 -4.49
C VAL A 37 5.57 -14.58 -4.79
N VAL A 38 6.56 -15.08 -4.06
CA VAL A 38 7.05 -16.46 -4.15
C VAL A 38 6.82 -17.11 -2.80
N CYS A 39 6.17 -18.27 -2.79
CA CYS A 39 5.82 -19.00 -1.58
C CYS A 39 6.16 -20.49 -1.76
N ILE A 40 6.84 -21.05 -0.78
CA ILE A 40 7.17 -22.47 -0.69
C ILE A 40 6.85 -22.89 0.74
N SER A 41 5.97 -23.87 0.91
CA SER A 41 5.64 -24.39 2.24
C SER A 41 5.19 -25.83 2.15
N LYS A 42 5.49 -26.61 3.20
CA LYS A 42 4.91 -27.93 3.43
C LYS A 42 3.47 -27.84 3.96
N LYS A 43 3.09 -26.68 4.50
CA LYS A 43 1.74 -26.40 5.03
C LYS A 43 0.85 -25.78 3.94
N PRO A 44 -0.48 -25.92 4.05
CA PRO A 44 -1.40 -25.24 3.15
C PRO A 44 -1.18 -23.72 3.14
N ILE A 45 -1.03 -23.16 1.94
CA ILE A 45 -0.82 -21.73 1.74
C ILE A 45 -2.19 -21.08 1.45
N PRO A 46 -2.57 -19.98 2.14
CA PRO A 46 -3.78 -19.22 1.83
C PRO A 46 -3.57 -18.39 0.55
N ALA A 47 -3.51 -19.06 -0.60
CA ALA A 47 -3.15 -18.47 -1.89
C ALA A 47 -4.06 -17.29 -2.28
N SER A 48 -5.37 -17.37 -2.01
CA SER A 48 -6.32 -16.27 -2.27
C SER A 48 -5.88 -14.96 -1.60
N ASN A 49 -5.44 -15.03 -0.35
CA ASN A 49 -5.02 -13.86 0.42
C ASN A 49 -3.69 -13.32 -0.12
N LEU A 50 -2.74 -14.20 -0.41
CA LEU A 50 -1.41 -13.77 -0.86
C LEU A 50 -1.44 -13.16 -2.26
N ILE A 51 -2.38 -13.56 -3.12
CA ILE A 51 -2.60 -12.91 -4.42
C ILE A 51 -2.99 -11.43 -4.24
N CYS A 52 -3.75 -11.08 -3.20
CA CYS A 52 -4.15 -9.70 -2.92
C CYS A 52 -2.97 -8.77 -2.62
N LEU A 53 -1.77 -9.30 -2.30
CA LEU A 53 -0.57 -8.50 -2.09
C LEU A 53 -0.03 -7.91 -3.38
N TYR A 54 -0.30 -8.54 -4.53
CA TYR A 54 0.18 -8.07 -5.83
C TYR A 54 -0.35 -6.66 -6.15
N GLY A 55 0.53 -5.79 -6.62
CA GLY A 55 0.23 -4.40 -6.94
C GLY A 55 -0.02 -3.50 -5.72
N VAL A 56 0.10 -4.02 -4.49
CA VAL A 56 -0.05 -3.20 -3.27
C VAL A 56 1.25 -2.46 -2.99
N HIS A 57 1.17 -1.16 -2.68
CA HIS A 57 2.31 -0.35 -2.27
C HIS A 57 2.81 -0.79 -0.88
N GLN A 58 4.13 -0.89 -0.70
CA GLN A 58 4.75 -1.43 0.52
C GLN A 58 4.34 -0.70 1.81
N ARG A 59 4.01 0.60 1.74
CA ARG A 59 3.49 1.36 2.89
C ARG A 59 2.12 0.87 3.35
N CYS A 60 1.26 0.43 2.43
CA CYS A 60 -0.03 -0.19 2.76
C CYS A 60 0.17 -1.56 3.41
N LEU A 61 1.28 -2.24 3.10
CA LEU A 61 1.71 -3.47 3.78
C LEU A 61 2.46 -3.17 5.09
N ASN A 62 1.97 -2.16 5.80
CA ASN A 62 2.48 -1.71 7.08
C ASN A 62 3.99 -1.39 7.00
N ASN A 63 4.38 -0.48 6.09
CA ASN A 63 5.77 -0.06 5.86
C ASN A 63 6.77 -1.22 5.70
N LEU A 64 6.38 -2.21 4.90
CA LEU A 64 7.05 -3.50 4.74
C LEU A 64 8.57 -3.40 4.59
N VAL A 65 9.05 -2.49 3.71
CA VAL A 65 10.49 -2.36 3.42
C VAL A 65 11.26 -1.88 4.66
N SER A 66 10.80 -0.81 5.32
CA SER A 66 11.47 -0.25 6.50
C SER A 66 11.50 -1.26 7.64
N ARG A 67 10.36 -1.91 7.91
CA ARG A 67 10.27 -2.92 8.98
C ARG A 67 11.15 -4.13 8.73
N TYR A 68 11.30 -4.55 7.47
CA TYR A 68 12.23 -5.61 7.12
C TYR A 68 13.68 -5.19 7.34
N ASP A 69 14.06 -4.00 6.87
CA ASP A 69 15.41 -3.45 6.99
C ASP A 69 15.82 -3.24 8.47
N GLU A 70 14.86 -2.88 9.32
CA GLU A 70 15.01 -2.79 10.78
C GLU A 70 15.00 -4.17 11.48
N GLY A 71 14.81 -5.26 10.72
CA GLY A 71 14.77 -6.62 11.25
C GLY A 71 13.53 -6.93 12.09
N LEU A 72 12.46 -6.15 11.98
CA LEU A 72 11.21 -6.34 12.72
C LEU A 72 10.36 -7.47 12.13
N ILE A 73 10.57 -7.82 10.86
CA ILE A 73 9.86 -8.92 10.19
C ILE A 73 10.74 -10.17 10.25
N LYS A 74 10.40 -11.11 11.13
CA LYS A 74 11.12 -12.38 11.29
C LYS A 74 10.60 -13.46 10.35
N ASP A 75 9.30 -13.46 10.10
CA ASP A 75 8.62 -14.42 9.24
C ASP A 75 7.44 -13.73 8.54
N LEU A 76 7.46 -13.73 7.20
CA LEU A 76 6.43 -13.08 6.39
C LEU A 76 5.08 -13.79 6.47
N TYR A 77 5.05 -15.12 6.65
CA TYR A 77 3.78 -15.84 6.82
C TYR A 77 3.05 -15.36 8.07
N SER A 78 3.76 -15.27 9.19
CA SER A 78 3.22 -14.74 10.45
C SER A 78 2.89 -13.25 10.36
N TYR A 79 3.73 -12.45 9.69
CA TYR A 79 3.53 -11.01 9.50
C TYR A 79 2.20 -10.69 8.80
N PHE A 80 1.85 -11.45 7.75
CA PHE A 80 0.58 -11.26 7.04
C PHE A 80 -0.61 -11.92 7.74
N GLN A 81 -0.40 -12.72 8.79
CA GLN A 81 -1.52 -13.22 9.62
C GLN A 81 -1.95 -12.22 10.69
N GLU A 82 -1.21 -11.13 10.87
CA GLU A 82 -1.57 -10.08 11.82
C GLU A 82 -2.87 -9.36 11.44
N SER A 83 -3.58 -8.86 12.45
CA SER A 83 -4.89 -8.23 12.33
C SER A 83 -4.96 -7.05 11.34
N TRP A 84 -3.86 -6.29 11.19
CA TRP A 84 -3.79 -5.16 10.26
C TRP A 84 -3.83 -5.59 8.78
N ALA A 85 -3.51 -6.85 8.47
CA ALA A 85 -3.53 -7.34 7.09
C ALA A 85 -4.93 -7.74 6.63
N MET A 86 -5.86 -7.97 7.56
CA MET A 86 -7.18 -8.54 7.27
C MET A 86 -8.02 -7.68 6.31
N SER A 87 -7.86 -6.35 6.34
CA SER A 87 -8.54 -5.45 5.41
C SER A 87 -8.06 -5.64 3.97
N ILE A 88 -6.77 -5.92 3.76
CA ILE A 88 -6.18 -6.13 2.43
C ILE A 88 -6.66 -7.44 1.79
N PHE A 89 -6.96 -8.44 2.62
CA PHE A 89 -7.47 -9.75 2.18
C PHE A 89 -8.99 -9.81 2.12
N HIS A 90 -9.68 -8.74 2.50
CA HIS A 90 -11.13 -8.66 2.41
C HIS A 90 -11.55 -8.61 0.93
N ASP A 91 -12.58 -9.35 0.57
CA ASP A 91 -13.09 -9.45 -0.81
C ASP A 91 -13.42 -8.08 -1.44
N ARG A 92 -14.03 -7.18 -0.66
CA ARG A 92 -14.38 -5.80 -1.05
C ARG A 92 -13.21 -4.81 -1.04
N TRP A 93 -11.99 -5.23 -0.70
CA TRP A 93 -10.85 -4.32 -0.68
C TRP A 93 -10.50 -3.78 -2.07
N SER A 94 -10.64 -4.60 -3.13
CA SER A 94 -10.45 -4.14 -4.50
C SER A 94 -11.42 -3.03 -4.86
N ASP A 95 -12.70 -3.22 -4.55
CA ASP A 95 -13.76 -2.25 -4.86
C ASP A 95 -13.52 -0.93 -4.13
N PHE A 96 -13.10 -1.00 -2.86
CA PHE A 96 -12.69 0.18 -2.11
C PHE A 96 -11.50 0.92 -2.77
N ARG A 97 -10.47 0.20 -3.24
CA ARG A 97 -9.34 0.84 -3.93
C ARG A 97 -9.75 1.50 -5.22
N ASP A 98 -10.66 0.88 -5.98
CA ASP A 98 -11.16 1.45 -7.22
C ASP A 98 -12.02 2.70 -6.95
N GLU A 99 -12.87 2.68 -5.92
CA GLU A 99 -13.61 3.86 -5.46
C GLU A 99 -12.65 5.01 -5.07
N ILE A 100 -11.59 4.71 -4.33
CA ILE A 100 -10.58 5.72 -3.96
C ILE A 100 -9.88 6.26 -5.21
N ARG A 101 -9.55 5.42 -6.19
CA ARG A 101 -8.93 5.86 -7.45
C ARG A 101 -9.87 6.82 -8.20
N GLU A 102 -11.14 6.44 -8.36
CA GLU A 102 -12.14 7.27 -9.03
C GLU A 102 -12.34 8.61 -8.32
N LEU A 103 -12.38 8.61 -6.98
CA LEU A 103 -12.48 9.81 -6.17
C LEU A 103 -11.32 10.78 -6.43
N LEU A 104 -10.09 10.25 -6.54
CA LEU A 104 -8.90 11.07 -6.75
C LEU A 104 -8.78 11.59 -8.19
N VAL A 105 -9.15 10.76 -9.17
CA VAL A 105 -9.19 11.14 -10.59
C VAL A 105 -10.24 12.22 -10.83
N ASN A 106 -11.43 12.08 -10.25
CA ASN A 106 -12.53 13.03 -10.42
C ASN A 106 -12.48 14.20 -9.42
N SER A 107 -11.34 14.40 -8.72
CA SER A 107 -11.20 15.53 -7.81
C SER A 107 -11.28 16.85 -8.59
N GLU A 108 -12.17 17.75 -8.14
CA GLU A 108 -12.37 19.04 -8.79
C GLU A 108 -11.07 19.84 -8.83
N ALA A 109 -10.81 20.54 -9.94
CA ALA A 109 -9.61 21.35 -10.10
C ALA A 109 -9.52 22.41 -9.00
N ASP A 110 -8.30 22.68 -8.53
CA ASP A 110 -8.06 23.73 -7.53
C ASP A 110 -8.49 25.10 -8.09
N ALA A 111 -8.98 25.98 -7.23
CA ALA A 111 -9.48 27.32 -7.60
C ALA A 111 -8.41 28.16 -8.33
N ASP A 112 -7.14 27.84 -8.09
CA ASP A 112 -5.95 28.47 -8.69
C ASP A 112 -5.55 27.88 -10.06
N GLN A 113 -6.43 27.13 -10.73
CA GLN A 113 -6.25 26.64 -12.13
C GLN A 113 -5.06 25.69 -12.37
N THR A 114 -4.48 25.10 -11.33
CA THR A 114 -3.35 24.15 -11.45
C THR A 114 -3.75 22.74 -11.90
N GLY A 115 -4.95 22.55 -12.46
CA GLY A 115 -5.49 21.26 -12.90
C GLY A 115 -5.96 20.37 -11.75
N THR A 116 -6.38 19.15 -12.08
CA THR A 116 -6.76 18.09 -11.11
C THR A 116 -5.52 17.51 -10.39
N LEU A 117 -5.73 16.59 -9.44
CA LEU A 117 -4.62 15.85 -8.84
C LEU A 117 -3.95 14.92 -9.87
N GLU A 118 -4.74 14.34 -10.78
CA GLU A 118 -4.23 13.48 -11.85
C GLU A 118 -3.32 14.25 -12.80
N ASP A 119 -3.69 15.48 -13.18
CA ASP A 119 -2.89 16.31 -14.08
C ASP A 119 -1.49 16.56 -13.52
N VAL A 120 -1.39 16.79 -12.20
CA VAL A 120 -0.12 17.00 -11.52
C VAL A 120 0.71 15.72 -11.49
N VAL A 121 0.08 14.58 -11.20
CA VAL A 121 0.78 13.28 -11.24
C VAL A 121 1.30 12.99 -12.64
N ARG A 122 0.50 13.23 -13.69
CA ARG A 122 0.93 13.03 -15.09
C ARG A 122 2.13 13.92 -15.45
N GLN A 123 2.08 15.20 -15.13
CA GLN A 123 3.20 16.13 -15.36
C GLN A 123 4.49 15.68 -14.67
N MET A 124 4.39 15.10 -13.48
CA MET A 124 5.57 14.66 -12.73
C MET A 124 6.08 13.27 -13.14
N VAL A 125 5.28 12.45 -13.83
CA VAL A 125 5.68 11.10 -14.30
C VAL A 125 6.34 11.15 -15.69
N ASP A 126 6.03 12.16 -16.50
CA ASP A 126 6.68 12.39 -17.80
C ASP A 126 8.16 12.82 -17.66
N GLU A 127 8.58 13.26 -16.48
CA GLU A 127 9.98 13.43 -16.10
C GLU A 127 10.51 12.05 -15.66
N GLU A 128 11.22 11.33 -16.54
CA GLU A 128 11.69 9.92 -16.44
C GLU A 128 12.57 9.54 -15.21
N VAL A 129 12.55 10.30 -14.12
CA VAL A 129 13.27 10.01 -12.87
C VAL A 129 12.28 10.17 -11.72
N GLY A 130 12.24 9.18 -10.81
CA GLY A 130 11.27 9.16 -9.70
C GLY A 130 11.11 10.51 -8.98
N LEU A 131 9.89 10.78 -8.51
CA LEU A 131 9.48 12.07 -7.91
C LEU A 131 10.49 12.58 -6.87
N ALA A 132 11.07 13.76 -7.13
CA ALA A 132 11.92 14.46 -6.16
C ALA A 132 11.13 14.81 -4.89
N ASP A 133 11.82 14.96 -3.75
CA ASP A 133 11.15 15.23 -2.47
C ASP A 133 10.30 16.51 -2.50
N GLU A 134 10.76 17.54 -3.23
CA GLU A 134 10.00 18.78 -3.43
C GLU A 134 8.72 18.55 -4.24
N GLN A 135 8.77 17.72 -5.29
CA GLN A 135 7.59 17.34 -6.08
C GLN A 135 6.59 16.54 -5.23
N ARG A 136 7.09 15.60 -4.41
CA ARG A 136 6.25 14.85 -3.45
C ARG A 136 5.59 15.77 -2.43
N GLN A 137 6.31 16.76 -1.92
CA GLN A 137 5.77 17.73 -0.99
C GLN A 137 4.67 18.56 -1.64
N LYS A 138 4.89 19.09 -2.85
CA LYS A 138 3.88 19.82 -3.63
C LYS A 138 2.63 18.97 -3.88
N LEU A 139 2.81 17.71 -4.28
CA LEU A 139 1.70 16.79 -4.48
C LEU A 139 0.91 16.55 -3.19
N MET A 140 1.60 16.40 -2.06
CA MET A 140 0.98 16.19 -0.75
C MET A 140 0.25 17.42 -0.24
N GLU A 141 0.77 18.62 -0.50
CA GLU A 141 0.11 19.90 -0.19
C GLU A 141 -1.18 20.03 -1.00
N LYS A 142 -1.12 19.75 -2.30
CA LYS A 142 -2.31 19.78 -3.18
C LYS A 142 -3.36 18.74 -2.79
N TYR A 143 -2.93 17.51 -2.50
CA TYR A 143 -3.81 16.45 -1.98
C TYR A 143 -4.57 16.87 -0.70
N LYS A 144 -3.95 17.71 0.14
CA LYS A 144 -4.58 18.27 1.33
C LYS A 144 -5.48 19.46 1.00
N SER A 145 -5.05 20.39 0.15
CA SER A 145 -5.81 21.60 -0.18
C SER A 145 -7.13 21.28 -0.88
N MET A 146 -7.13 20.31 -1.79
CA MET A 146 -8.32 19.87 -2.54
C MET A 146 -9.33 19.08 -1.70
N GLY A 147 -9.08 18.87 -0.41
CA GLY A 147 -9.95 18.06 0.47
C GLY A 147 -9.94 16.55 0.18
N CYS A 148 -9.16 16.09 -0.81
CA CYS A 148 -9.00 14.68 -1.17
C CYS A 148 -8.60 13.84 0.04
N LYS A 149 -7.70 14.35 0.90
CA LYS A 149 -7.36 13.68 2.17
C LYS A 149 -8.57 13.32 3.01
N ARG A 150 -9.41 14.31 3.31
CA ARG A 150 -10.60 14.11 4.14
C ARG A 150 -11.60 13.17 3.47
N ALA A 151 -11.74 13.27 2.15
CA ALA A 151 -12.63 12.42 1.38
C ALA A 151 -12.18 10.94 1.41
N VAL A 152 -10.88 10.67 1.22
CA VAL A 152 -10.28 9.32 1.35
C VAL A 152 -10.45 8.78 2.77
N GLU A 153 -10.16 9.58 3.80
CA GLU A 153 -10.34 9.18 5.20
C GLU A 153 -11.80 8.85 5.51
N THR A 154 -12.74 9.64 4.99
CA THR A 154 -14.19 9.39 5.16
C THR A 154 -14.60 8.08 4.51
N ARG A 155 -14.16 7.81 3.27
CA ARG A 155 -14.45 6.54 2.58
C ARG A 155 -13.84 5.34 3.28
N LEU A 156 -12.61 5.45 3.76
CA LEU A 156 -11.97 4.38 4.55
C LEU A 156 -12.76 4.06 5.82
N LEU A 157 -13.20 5.09 6.56
CA LEU A 157 -14.02 4.89 7.75
C LEU A 157 -15.38 4.27 7.43
N SER A 158 -16.00 4.66 6.31
CA SER A 158 -17.23 4.02 5.82
C SER A 158 -17.02 2.55 5.47
N PHE A 159 -15.93 2.21 4.76
CA PHE A 159 -15.56 0.84 4.43
C PHE A 159 -15.38 -0.01 5.68
N LEU A 160 -14.60 0.46 6.66
CA LEU A 160 -14.37 -0.27 7.91
C LEU A 160 -15.65 -0.42 8.72
N SER A 161 -16.47 0.62 8.80
CA SER A 161 -17.74 0.58 9.54
C SER A 161 -18.75 -0.40 8.92
N TYR A 162 -18.83 -0.41 7.58
CA TYR A 162 -19.71 -1.32 6.84
C TYR A 162 -19.28 -2.78 6.99
N ASN A 163 -17.97 -3.06 6.96
CA ASN A 163 -17.42 -4.41 7.06
C ASN A 163 -17.05 -4.82 8.50
N TYR A 164 -17.52 -4.09 9.52
CA TYR A 164 -17.10 -4.28 10.92
C TYR A 164 -17.29 -5.71 11.44
N TYR A 165 -18.32 -6.42 10.99
CA TYR A 165 -18.55 -7.81 11.39
C TYR A 165 -17.36 -8.72 11.00
N HIS A 166 -16.74 -8.46 9.84
CA HIS A 166 -15.57 -9.19 9.35
C HIS A 166 -14.25 -8.55 9.76
N LEU A 167 -14.26 -7.23 10.03
CA LEU A 167 -13.10 -6.43 10.41
C LEU A 167 -13.18 -5.84 11.84
N PRO A 168 -13.52 -6.63 12.88
CA PRO A 168 -13.75 -6.11 14.24
C PRO A 168 -12.47 -5.62 14.93
N MET A 169 -11.30 -5.97 14.39
CA MET A 169 -9.99 -5.57 14.90
C MET A 169 -9.64 -4.10 14.60
N TYR A 170 -10.37 -3.44 13.70
CA TYR A 170 -10.16 -2.03 13.36
C TYR A 170 -11.00 -1.12 14.25
N ALA A 171 -10.38 -0.08 14.80
CA ALA A 171 -11.07 0.94 15.55
C ALA A 171 -11.93 1.83 14.62
N LYS A 172 -13.13 2.20 15.06
CA LYS A 172 -13.99 3.20 14.42
C LYS A 172 -14.31 4.36 15.38
N PRO A 173 -14.69 5.54 14.87
CA PRO A 173 -15.16 6.64 15.70
C PRO A 173 -16.28 6.19 16.65
N GLY A 174 -16.17 6.54 17.94
CA GLY A 174 -17.11 6.13 18.99
C GLY A 174 -16.81 4.78 19.65
N MET A 175 -15.69 4.13 19.30
CA MET A 175 -15.05 3.14 20.15
C MET A 175 -14.11 3.89 21.12
N VAL A 176 -14.30 3.65 22.43
CA VAL A 176 -13.71 4.36 23.59
C VAL A 176 -14.51 5.59 24.06
#